data_AF-A0A5C5SG70-F1
#
_entry.id   AF-A0A5C5SG70-F1
#
_cell.length_a   1.000
_cell.length_b   1.000
_cell.length_c   1.000
_cell.angle_alpha   90.00
_cell.angle_beta   90.00
_cell.angle_gamma   90.00
#
_symmetry.space_group_name_H-M   'P 1'
#
loop_
_entity.id
_entity.type
_entity.pdbx_description
1 polymer ?
#
loop_
_entity_poly.entity_id
_entity_poly.type
_entity_poly.pdbx_seq_one_letter_code
_entity_poly.pdbx_strand_id
1 'polypeptide(L)' 'MFHYLENIRTYSQSANIIIIGSHIDYDKLYKNHYRIFGIIDTTKNKSLTFIREQIHLYMKAIYHTNKSD' A
#
# COMPACT_ATOMS: atom_id res chain seq x y z
N MET A 1 -3.70 -16.43 6.86
CA MET A 1 -2.58 -15.73 6.18
C MET A 1 -3.14 -14.54 5.42
N PHE A 2 -2.34 -13.52 5.06
CA PHE A 2 -2.77 -12.53 4.07
C PHE A 2 -2.72 -13.15 2.66
N HIS A 3 -3.59 -14.14 2.39
CA HIS A 3 -3.58 -14.93 1.15
C HIS A 3 -3.68 -14.06 -0.11
N TYR A 4 -4.25 -12.86 0.01
CA TYR A 4 -4.31 -11.90 -1.08
C TYR A 4 -2.93 -11.34 -1.48
N LEU A 5 -1.99 -11.15 -0.55
CA LEU A 5 -0.64 -10.67 -0.89
C LEU A 5 0.18 -11.76 -1.59
N GLU A 6 0.10 -12.99 -1.10
CA GLU A 6 0.70 -14.16 -1.75
C GLU A 6 0.15 -14.32 -3.17
N ASN A 7 -1.17 -14.24 -3.33
CA ASN A 7 -1.82 -14.28 -4.65
C ASN A 7 -1.37 -13.14 -5.57
N ILE A 8 -1.31 -11.90 -5.10
CA ILE A 8 -0.82 -10.78 -5.93
C ILE A 8 0.61 -11.05 -6.39
N ARG A 9 1.46 -11.62 -5.52
CA ARG A 9 2.87 -11.90 -5.82
C ARG A 9 3.04 -13.08 -6.77
N THR A 10 2.16 -14.08 -6.77
CA THR A 10 2.18 -15.14 -7.78
C THR A 10 1.83 -14.61 -9.17
N TYR A 11 0.94 -13.62 -9.28
CA TYR A 11 0.59 -12.99 -10.57
C TYR A 11 1.56 -11.87 -10.99
N SER A 12 2.15 -11.15 -10.05
CA SER A 12 3.07 -10.05 -10.33
C SER A 12 4.12 -9.89 -9.23
N GLN A 13 5.28 -10.50 -9.47
CA GLN A 13 6.40 -10.48 -8.52
C GLN A 13 6.88 -9.06 -8.19
N SER A 14 6.75 -8.11 -9.12
CA SER A 14 7.26 -6.74 -8.98
C SER A 14 6.19 -5.66 -8.81
N ALA A 15 4.91 -6.04 -8.60
CA ALA A 15 3.84 -5.06 -8.38
C ALA A 15 4.14 -4.11 -7.21
N ASN A 16 3.85 -2.83 -7.40
CA ASN A 16 3.72 -1.86 -6.32
C ASN A 16 2.36 -2.07 -5.65
N ILE A 17 2.35 -2.42 -4.36
CA ILE A 17 1.13 -2.74 -3.61
C ILE A 17 0.85 -1.61 -2.62
N ILE A 18 -0.35 -1.06 -2.67
CA ILE A 18 -0.88 -0.15 -1.64
C ILE A 18 -2.00 -0.89 -0.91
N ILE A 19 -1.88 -1.03 0.42
CA ILE A 19 -2.91 -1.65 1.26
C ILE A 19 -3.78 -0.55 1.87
N ILE A 20 -5.10 -0.69 1.79
CA ILE A 20 -6.05 0.23 2.40
C ILE A 20 -6.95 -0.58 3.34
N GLY A 21 -6.98 -0.25 4.62
CA GLY A 21 -7.75 -1.00 5.60
C GLY A 21 -7.73 -0.38 6.98
N SER A 22 -8.49 -0.95 7.91
CA SER A 22 -8.52 -0.55 9.33
C SER A 22 -7.97 -1.67 10.21
N HIS A 23 -7.42 -1.31 11.37
CA HIS A 23 -6.82 -2.21 12.36
C HIS A 23 -5.74 -3.09 11.75
N ILE A 24 -4.85 -2.49 10.97
CA ILE A 24 -3.79 -3.20 10.26
C ILE A 24 -2.76 -3.73 11.27
N ASP A 25 -2.49 -5.04 11.18
CA ASP A 25 -1.44 -5.71 11.96
C ASP A 25 -0.08 -5.52 11.25
N TYR A 26 0.60 -4.44 11.61
CA TYR A 26 1.91 -4.08 11.05
C TYR A 26 2.97 -5.13 11.35
N ASP A 27 2.99 -5.69 12.56
CA ASP A 27 3.96 -6.72 12.95
C ASP A 27 3.87 -7.92 12.02
N LYS A 28 2.65 -8.35 11.71
CA LYS A 28 2.43 -9.45 10.76
C LYS A 28 2.78 -9.08 9.33
N LEU A 29 2.56 -7.84 8.91
CA LEU A 29 2.98 -7.39 7.58
C LEU A 29 4.50 -7.40 7.43
N TYR A 30 5.22 -6.88 8.43
CA TYR A 30 6.69 -6.80 8.42
C TYR A 30 7.36 -8.16 8.57
N LYS A 31 6.87 -9.03 9.46
CA LYS A 31 7.45 -10.38 9.67
C LYS A 31 7.43 -11.25 8.41
N ASN A 32 6.47 -11.04 7.53
CA ASN A 32 6.35 -11.80 6.29
C ASN A 32 7.14 -11.18 5.11
N HIS A 33 7.91 -10.12 5.35
CA HIS A 33 8.76 -9.45 4.34
C HIS A 33 8.05 -9.13 3.02
N TYR A 34 6.74 -8.86 3.06
CA TYR A 34 6.00 -8.50 1.86
C TYR A 34 6.49 -7.14 1.36
N ARG A 35 6.94 -7.11 0.10
CA ARG A 35 7.23 -5.84 -0.59
C ARG A 35 5.93 -5.04 -0.69
N ILE A 36 5.76 -4.01 0.12
CA ILE A 36 4.56 -3.16 0.10
C ILE A 36 5.06 -1.73 -0.14
N PHE A 37 4.40 -1.02 -1.05
CA PHE A 37 4.76 0.34 -1.40
C PHE A 37 4.15 1.35 -0.41
N GLY A 38 2.90 1.13 0.01
CA GLY A 38 2.19 2.04 0.91
C GLY A 38 1.11 1.34 1.72
N ILE A 39 0.79 1.93 2.86
CA ILE A 39 -0.30 1.48 3.75
C ILE A 39 -1.14 2.70 4.12
N ILE A 40 -2.43 2.67 3.78
CA ILE A 40 -3.42 3.68 4.16
C ILE A 40 -4.26 3.08 5.29
N ASP A 41 -3.92 3.48 6.52
CA ASP A 41 -4.63 3.06 7.71
C ASP A 41 -5.83 3.95 7.98
N THR A 42 -7.01 3.35 7.86
CA THR A 42 -8.31 4.01 8.03
C THR A 42 -8.90 3.80 9.43
N THR A 43 -8.12 3.26 10.38
CA THR A 43 -8.58 3.05 11.77
C THR A 43 -9.08 4.34 12.41
N LYS A 44 -8.32 5.42 12.25
CA LYS A 44 -8.63 6.72 12.86
C LYS A 44 -9.38 7.67 11.92
N ASN A 45 -9.22 7.51 10.60
CA ASN A 45 -9.84 8.38 9.61
C ASN A 45 -10.33 7.57 8.40
N LYS A 46 -11.65 7.46 8.26
CA LYS A 46 -12.33 6.73 7.18
C LYS A 46 -12.86 7.66 6.08
N SER A 47 -12.52 8.95 6.13
CA SER A 47 -13.01 9.93 5.15
C SER A 47 -12.51 9.58 3.75
N LEU A 48 -13.41 9.61 2.77
CA LEU A 48 -13.05 9.39 1.37
C LEU A 48 -12.06 10.44 0.88
N THR A 49 -12.17 11.69 1.37
CA THR A 49 -11.22 12.76 1.06
C THR A 49 -9.81 12.40 1.52
N PHE A 50 -9.67 11.92 2.76
CA PHE A 50 -8.39 11.48 3.31
C PHE A 50 -7.81 10.32 2.49
N ILE A 51 -8.61 9.29 2.21
CA ILE A 51 -8.17 8.13 1.42
C ILE A 51 -7.69 8.57 0.03
N ARG A 52 -8.45 9.46 -0.64
CA ARG A 52 -8.09 10.00 -1.95
C ARG A 52 -6.77 10.75 -1.94
N GLU A 53 -6.54 11.59 -0.92
CA GLU A 53 -5.28 12.32 -0.76
C GLU A 53 -4.09 11.37 -0.56
N GLN A 54 -4.24 10.35 0.28
CA GLN A 54 -3.19 9.35 0.51
C GLN A 54 -2.86 8.55 -0.76
N ILE A 55 -3.89 8.12 -1.51
CA ILE A 55 -3.68 7.47 -2.81
C ILE A 55 -2.91 8.39 -3.77
N HIS A 56 -3.31 9.66 -3.83
CA HIS A 56 -2.64 10.63 -4.70
C HIS A 56 -1.16 10.82 -4.34
N LEU A 57 -0.83 10.89 -3.05
CA LEU A 57 0.55 10.98 -2.57
C LEU A 57 1.39 9.77 -2.98
N TYR A 58 0.87 8.55 -2.79
CA TYR A 58 1.57 7.34 -3.20
C TYR A 58 1.74 7.26 -4.72
N MET A 59 0.71 7.58 -5.51
CA MET A 59 0.82 7.60 -6.98
C MET A 59 1.83 8.62 -7.47
N LYS A 60 1.88 9.81 -6.85
CA LYS A 60 2.91 10.81 -7.11
C LYS A 60 4.30 10.25 -6.80
N ALA A 61 4.49 9.58 -5.67
CA ALA A 61 5.77 8.98 -5.31
C ALA A 61 6.22 7.88 -6.30
N ILE A 62 5.29 7.09 -6.84
CA ILE A 62 5.59 6.04 -7.83
C ILE A 62 5.97 6.65 -9.19
N TYR A 63 5.20 7.64 -9.66
CA TYR A 63 5.25 8.05 -11.07
C TYR A 63 5.85 9.44 -11.31
N HIS A 64 5.97 10.29 -10.29
CA HIS A 64 6.58 11.63 -10.42
C HIS A 64 8.02 11.72 -9.91
N THR A 65 8.60 10.64 -9.38
CA THR A 65 10.05 10.56 -9.10
C THR A 65 10.91 10.44 -10.35
N ASN A 66 10.30 10.26 -11.54
CA ASN A 66 10.99 10.14 -12.83
C ASN A 66 11.02 11.44 -13.66
N LYS A 67 10.59 12.58 -13.12
CA LYS A 67 10.97 13.89 -13.69
C LYS A 67 12.29 14.30 -13.05
N SER A 68 13.38 13.82 -13.64
CA SER A 68 14.65 14.53 -13.58
C SER A 68 14.47 15.83 -14.38
N ASP A 69 14.40 16.95 -13.66
CA ASP A 69 14.71 18.27 -14.23
C ASP A 69 16.21 18.35 -14.58
#